data_AF-A0A1F9QAB5-F1
#
_entry.id   AF-A0A1F9QAB5-F1
#
_cell.length_a   1.000
_cell.length_b   1.000
_cell.length_c   1.000
_cell.angle_alpha   90.00
_cell.angle_beta   90.00
_cell.angle_gamma   90.00
#
_symmetry.space_group_name_H-M   'P 1'
#
loop_
_entity.id
_entity.type
_entity.pdbx_description
1 polymer ?
#
loop_
_entity_poly.entity_id
_entity_poly.type
_entity_poly.pdbx_seq_one_letter_code
_entity_poly.pdbx_strand_id
1 'polypeptide(L)'
;MRTAALLLLLLSAPAAAPAQPAPAGGPVTLALTPPDGKVGLAETFDFRVEAVMPEGYTLRPDTAAASNSEFQVTRFASKGAKSAAGRRTETFEVEAKAFTLGVSTFPALAWQVAGPGAAAGSVVRSEPFNLEVLPAFEIKEGEDIKDIYGPYGYFPWRLALLLAALAALAFYLYRRFSGGKTPLFSRAPWTDTRTPYQRARERLDRLAGCPLAQNGKMKEYYTGLTAVLRFYLDEEFAMEASQMTTADLGRELKRTGAELKTLLKARDLLHKADLVKFARLKPADPAADTGALRELLAEFNAAAEQARALKAAAEAAAAEQARRRGGRP
;
A
#
# COMPACT_ATOMS: atom_id res chain seq x y z
N MET A 1 45.90 29.46 -49.60
CA MET A 1 47.08 30.33 -49.81
C MET A 1 46.77 31.67 -49.16
N ARG A 2 47.47 32.03 -48.06
CA ARG A 2 48.41 33.17 -47.98
C ARG A 2 47.67 34.52 -48.12
N THR A 3 47.62 35.43 -47.14
CA THR A 3 48.63 35.87 -46.18
C THR A 3 48.01 36.80 -45.12
N ALA A 4 48.63 36.82 -43.95
CA ALA A 4 48.41 37.76 -42.85
C ALA A 4 48.84 39.20 -43.22
N ALA A 5 48.19 40.20 -42.62
CA ALA A 5 48.78 41.50 -42.36
C ALA A 5 48.15 42.14 -41.11
N LEU A 6 49.03 42.34 -40.13
CA LEU A 6 48.91 43.01 -38.85
C LEU A 6 48.54 44.49 -39.05
N LEU A 7 47.56 45.03 -38.31
CA LEU A 7 47.48 46.48 -38.07
C LEU A 7 47.10 46.76 -36.62
N LEU A 8 48.03 47.40 -35.91
CA LEU A 8 47.88 47.99 -34.59
C LEU A 8 46.59 48.82 -34.50
N LEU A 9 45.72 48.50 -33.54
CA LEU A 9 44.64 49.39 -33.13
C LEU A 9 45.07 50.12 -31.86
N LEU A 10 45.27 51.43 -32.02
CA LEU A 10 45.70 52.39 -31.03
C LEU A 10 44.76 52.43 -29.82
N LEU A 11 45.36 52.47 -28.63
CA LEU A 11 44.79 52.99 -27.39
C LEU A 11 44.24 54.41 -27.64
N SER A 12 42.93 54.60 -27.48
CA SER A 12 42.36 55.91 -27.17
C SER A 12 41.51 55.79 -25.90
N ALA A 13 42.04 56.33 -24.81
CA ALA A 13 41.33 56.51 -23.56
C ALA A 13 40.01 57.27 -23.79
N PRO A 14 38.91 56.90 -23.12
CA PRO A 14 37.72 57.74 -23.11
C PRO A 14 38.05 59.02 -22.33
N ALA A 15 37.99 60.14 -23.05
CA ALA A 15 38.13 61.47 -22.51
C ALA A 15 37.12 61.68 -21.37
N ALA A 16 37.66 62.08 -20.21
CA ALA A 16 36.88 62.57 -19.09
C ALA A 16 36.01 63.74 -19.56
N ALA A 17 34.70 63.52 -19.59
CA ALA A 17 33.73 64.59 -19.80
C ALA A 17 33.78 65.54 -18.59
N PRO A 18 33.78 66.86 -18.82
CA PRO A 18 33.88 67.84 -17.75
C PRO A 18 32.64 67.80 -16.85
N ALA A 19 32.90 67.84 -15.54
CA ALA A 19 31.93 67.93 -14.47
C ALA A 19 30.89 69.03 -14.74
N GLN A 20 29.63 68.62 -14.81
CA GLN A 20 28.48 69.51 -14.90
C GLN A 20 28.33 70.24 -13.54
N PRO A 21 28.10 71.57 -13.53
CA PRO A 21 27.99 72.31 -12.29
C PRO A 21 26.72 71.92 -11.52
N ALA A 22 26.90 71.61 -10.24
CA ALA A 22 25.85 71.30 -9.28
C ALA A 22 24.75 72.39 -9.26
N PRO A 23 23.47 72.03 -9.11
CA PRO A 23 22.44 73.01 -8.84
C PRO A 23 22.68 73.63 -7.45
N ALA A 24 22.84 74.95 -7.43
CA ALA A 24 22.89 75.75 -6.22
C ALA A 24 21.56 75.66 -5.46
N GLY A 25 21.60 75.32 -4.16
CA GLY A 25 20.39 75.37 -3.33
C GLY A 25 20.44 74.68 -1.98
N GLY A 26 21.50 74.84 -1.19
CA GLY A 26 21.51 74.46 0.23
C GLY A 26 22.92 74.35 0.83
N PRO A 27 23.12 74.63 2.13
CA PRO A 27 24.43 74.54 2.77
C PRO A 27 24.96 73.12 2.97
N VAL A 28 24.24 72.07 2.53
CA VAL A 28 24.58 70.68 2.79
C VAL A 28 24.71 69.89 1.48
N THR A 29 25.84 69.22 1.28
CA THR A 29 26.06 68.29 0.16
C THR A 29 26.09 66.86 0.69
N LEU A 30 25.32 65.96 0.08
CA LEU A 30 25.24 64.54 0.43
C LEU A 30 25.86 63.71 -0.70
N ALA A 31 26.91 62.97 -0.42
CA ALA A 31 27.50 62.00 -1.33
C ALA A 31 27.19 60.58 -0.84
N LEU A 32 26.62 59.75 -1.70
CA LEU A 32 26.41 58.32 -1.45
C LEU A 32 27.57 57.54 -2.05
N THR A 33 28.17 56.65 -1.28
CA THR A 33 29.08 55.64 -1.80
C THR A 33 28.31 54.34 -1.94
N PRO A 34 28.14 53.80 -3.16
CA PRO A 34 27.44 52.53 -3.35
C PRO A 34 28.17 51.38 -2.62
N PRO A 35 27.46 50.31 -2.26
CA PRO A 35 28.05 49.17 -1.55
C PRO A 35 29.10 48.46 -2.43
N ASP A 36 30.25 48.13 -1.83
CA ASP A 36 31.28 47.32 -2.49
C ASP A 36 30.84 45.84 -2.49
N GLY A 37 30.08 45.43 -3.51
CA GLY A 37 29.72 44.03 -3.66
C GLY A 37 28.46 43.76 -4.48
N LYS A 38 28.29 42.49 -4.82
CA LYS A 38 27.06 41.96 -5.41
C LYS A 38 26.00 41.88 -4.31
N VAL A 39 24.83 42.47 -4.51
CA VAL A 39 23.75 42.42 -3.52
C VAL A 39 22.80 41.27 -3.86
N GLY A 40 22.59 40.36 -2.92
CA GLY A 40 21.62 39.27 -3.06
C GLY A 40 20.19 39.69 -2.71
N LEU A 41 19.21 39.00 -3.27
CA LEU A 41 17.80 39.15 -2.91
C LEU A 41 17.58 38.85 -1.41
N ALA A 42 16.94 39.78 -0.71
CA ALA A 42 16.67 39.76 0.73
C ALA A 42 17.92 39.70 1.64
N GLU A 43 19.12 39.84 1.07
CA GLU A 43 20.35 40.00 1.82
C GLU A 43 20.51 41.44 2.29
N THR A 44 21.17 41.60 3.44
CA THR A 44 21.53 42.90 3.97
C THR A 44 22.76 43.42 3.23
N PHE A 45 22.69 44.66 2.74
CA PHE A 45 23.84 45.40 2.22
C PHE A 45 24.01 46.73 2.93
N ASP A 46 25.26 47.12 3.14
CA ASP A 46 25.65 48.36 3.83
C ASP A 46 26.20 49.37 2.82
N PHE A 47 25.71 50.61 2.87
CA PHE A 47 26.25 51.70 2.08
C PHE A 47 26.55 52.93 2.94
N ARG A 48 27.46 53.78 2.46
CA ARG A 48 27.94 54.95 3.20
C ARG A 48 27.34 56.23 2.64
N VAL A 49 26.83 57.08 3.53
CA VAL A 49 26.39 58.45 3.20
C VAL A 49 27.34 59.44 3.87
N GLU A 50 28.00 60.28 3.09
CA GLU A 50 28.85 61.36 3.58
C GLU A 50 28.12 62.70 3.40
N ALA A 51 27.88 63.39 4.51
CA ALA A 51 27.18 64.66 4.54
C ALA A 51 28.15 65.79 4.94
N VAL A 52 28.38 66.75 4.06
CA VAL A 52 29.23 67.93 4.32
C VAL A 52 28.34 69.14 4.59
N MET A 53 28.44 69.74 5.78
CA MET A 53 27.63 70.90 6.20
C MET A 53 28.45 71.93 7.03
N PRO A 54 28.08 73.21 7.08
CA PRO A 54 28.65 74.20 8.01
C PRO A 54 28.39 73.85 9.48
N GLU A 55 29.20 74.37 10.39
CA GLU A 55 29.00 74.16 11.83
C GLU A 55 27.65 74.75 12.31
N GLY A 56 26.91 74.00 13.15
CA GLY A 56 25.61 74.42 13.72
C GLY A 56 24.37 73.79 13.07
N TYR A 57 24.52 72.98 12.02
CA TYR A 57 23.44 72.23 11.39
C TYR A 57 23.36 70.79 11.94
N THR A 58 22.14 70.28 12.13
CA THR A 58 21.84 68.90 12.52
C THR A 58 21.02 68.24 11.42
N LEU A 59 21.38 67.01 11.05
CA LEU A 59 20.64 66.19 10.10
C LEU A 59 19.79 65.14 10.83
N ARG A 60 18.56 64.96 10.36
CA ARG A 60 17.73 63.81 10.73
C ARG A 60 17.33 63.04 9.46
N PRO A 61 17.70 61.75 9.34
CA PRO A 61 17.25 60.93 8.22
C PRO A 61 15.75 60.67 8.35
N ASP A 62 15.01 60.82 7.25
CA ASP A 62 13.65 60.34 7.15
C ASP A 62 13.66 58.85 6.73
N THR A 63 13.71 57.97 7.73
CA THR A 63 13.73 56.51 7.56
C THR A 63 12.48 55.97 6.86
N ALA A 64 11.35 56.66 6.99
CA ALA A 64 10.07 56.23 6.40
C ALA A 64 10.03 56.53 4.89
N ALA A 65 10.54 57.68 4.47
CA ALA A 65 10.66 58.03 3.05
C ALA A 65 11.70 57.19 2.28
N ALA A 66 12.62 56.55 3.01
CA ALA A 66 13.70 55.74 2.44
C ALA A 66 13.30 54.28 2.12
N SER A 67 12.18 53.79 2.67
CA SER A 67 11.69 52.43 2.43
C SER A 67 10.59 52.44 1.36
N ASN A 68 10.76 51.65 0.30
CA ASN A 68 9.77 51.47 -0.76
C ASN A 68 9.46 49.97 -0.96
N SER A 69 8.70 49.62 -2.00
CA SER A 69 8.36 48.23 -2.30
C SER A 69 9.57 47.37 -2.71
N GLU A 70 10.66 48.00 -3.14
CA GLU A 70 11.85 47.33 -3.69
C GLU A 70 12.99 47.27 -2.68
N PHE A 71 13.05 48.22 -1.74
CA PHE A 71 14.10 48.38 -0.75
C PHE A 71 13.53 48.72 0.62
N GLN A 72 14.01 48.02 1.64
CA GLN A 72 13.72 48.34 3.04
C GLN A 72 14.99 48.75 3.75
N VAL A 73 14.98 49.93 4.36
CA VAL A 73 16.09 50.36 5.19
C VAL A 73 15.88 49.86 6.62
N THR A 74 16.80 49.02 7.09
CA THR A 74 16.71 48.35 8.39
C THR A 74 17.35 49.17 9.49
N ARG A 75 18.47 49.85 9.19
CA ARG A 75 19.22 50.60 10.20
C ARG A 75 19.93 51.82 9.62
N PHE A 76 19.95 52.89 10.40
CA PHE A 76 20.82 54.03 10.19
C PHE A 76 21.74 54.19 11.41
N ALA A 77 23.04 54.19 11.20
CA ALA A 77 24.04 54.43 12.24
C ALA A 77 24.94 55.61 11.83
N SER A 78 25.23 56.52 12.77
CA SER A 78 26.25 57.57 12.56
C SER A 78 27.61 57.04 13.01
N LYS A 79 28.60 57.04 12.12
CA LYS A 79 29.95 56.50 12.37
C LYS A 79 30.92 57.56 12.94
N GLY A 80 30.51 58.82 12.96
CA GLY A 80 31.25 59.94 13.52
C GLY A 80 31.19 61.20 12.66
N ALA A 81 31.56 62.33 13.25
CA ALA A 81 31.65 63.62 12.60
C ALA A 81 33.09 64.14 12.66
N LYS A 82 33.63 64.61 11.53
CA LYS A 82 34.93 65.30 11.46
C LYS A 82 34.68 66.75 11.10
N SER A 83 35.19 67.69 11.91
CA SER A 83 35.19 69.11 11.56
C SER A 83 36.56 69.49 11.01
N ALA A 84 36.59 70.07 9.81
CA ALA A 84 37.80 70.61 9.21
C ALA A 84 37.46 71.91 8.46
N ALA A 85 38.19 72.99 8.74
CA ALA A 85 38.05 74.29 8.07
C ALA A 85 36.62 74.88 8.07
N GLY A 86 35.93 74.86 9.22
CA GLY A 86 34.59 75.46 9.38
C GLY A 86 33.44 74.68 8.73
N ARG A 87 33.70 73.46 8.24
CA ARG A 87 32.70 72.51 7.73
C ARG A 87 32.77 71.21 8.52
N ARG A 88 31.62 70.72 8.98
CA ARG A 88 31.39 69.43 9.61
C ARG A 88 31.03 68.40 8.54
N THR A 89 31.80 67.32 8.47
CA THR A 89 31.50 66.15 7.65
C THR A 89 31.00 65.03 8.56
N GLU A 90 29.76 64.59 8.36
CA GLU A 90 29.18 63.45 9.07
C GLU A 90 29.11 62.23 8.16
N THR A 91 29.55 61.08 8.67
CA THR A 91 29.47 59.81 7.94
C THR A 91 28.38 58.94 8.57
N PHE A 92 27.42 58.51 7.75
CA PHE A 92 26.38 57.56 8.13
C PHE A 92 26.59 56.23 7.42
N GLU A 93 26.32 55.15 8.13
CA GLU A 93 26.31 53.77 7.64
C GLU A 93 24.85 53.31 7.64
N VAL A 94 24.37 52.93 6.46
CA VAL A 94 22.96 52.60 6.22
C VAL A 94 22.86 51.14 5.79
N GLU A 95 22.04 50.39 6.51
CA GLU A 95 21.79 48.97 6.29
C GLU A 95 20.44 48.81 5.57
N ALA A 96 20.45 48.26 4.36
CA ALA A 96 19.24 48.07 3.55
C ALA A 96 19.13 46.64 2.99
N LYS A 97 17.91 46.26 2.60
CA LYS A 97 17.59 44.98 1.94
C LYS A 97 16.85 45.24 0.64
N ALA A 98 17.20 44.49 -0.40
CA ALA A 98 16.50 44.53 -1.68
C ALA A 98 15.52 43.36 -1.81
N PHE A 99 14.31 43.61 -2.30
CA PHE A 99 13.24 42.61 -2.49
C PHE A 99 12.89 42.38 -3.97
N THR A 100 13.61 43.03 -4.88
CA THR A 100 13.38 42.92 -6.33
C THR A 100 14.66 42.46 -7.02
N LEU A 101 14.54 41.50 -7.95
CA LEU A 101 15.65 40.97 -8.74
C LEU A 101 15.95 41.86 -9.95
N GLY A 102 17.22 41.96 -10.33
CA GLY A 102 17.68 42.70 -11.51
C GLY A 102 18.23 44.09 -11.19
N VAL A 103 18.36 44.93 -12.22
CA VAL A 103 18.84 46.31 -12.07
C VAL A 103 17.71 47.16 -11.50
N SER A 104 17.85 47.62 -10.26
CA SER A 104 16.92 48.51 -9.59
C SER A 104 17.62 49.78 -9.13
N THR A 105 16.89 50.90 -9.14
CA THR A 105 17.41 52.21 -8.75
C THR A 105 17.01 52.52 -7.32
N PHE A 106 18.01 52.66 -6.44
CA PHE A 106 17.79 53.07 -5.06
C PHE A 106 17.33 54.53 -5.01
N PRO A 107 16.22 54.86 -4.32
CA PRO A 107 15.64 56.20 -4.34
C PRO A 107 16.52 57.24 -3.62
N ALA A 108 16.37 58.49 -4.02
CA ALA A 108 16.97 59.63 -3.34
C ALA A 108 16.52 59.70 -1.87
N LEU A 109 17.47 59.71 -0.93
CA LEU A 109 17.19 59.83 0.50
C LEU A 109 16.89 61.29 0.86
N ALA A 110 15.78 61.51 1.54
CA ALA A 110 15.40 62.82 2.08
C ALA A 110 15.97 62.99 3.50
N TRP A 111 16.67 64.09 3.73
CA TRP A 111 17.27 64.46 5.02
C TRP A 111 16.72 65.80 5.48
N GLN A 112 16.18 65.85 6.69
CA GLN A 112 15.71 67.10 7.29
C GLN A 112 16.90 67.85 7.92
N VAL A 113 17.06 69.12 7.54
CA VAL A 113 18.13 69.99 8.02
C VAL A 113 17.57 70.97 9.05
N ALA A 114 18.18 71.03 10.24
CA ALA A 114 17.87 72.02 11.28
C ALA A 114 19.14 72.80 11.68
N GLY A 115 19.13 74.13 11.59
CA GLY A 115 20.28 74.97 11.95
C GLY A 115 19.93 76.48 12.00
N PRO A 116 20.82 77.32 12.55
CA PRO A 116 20.61 78.77 12.65
C PRO A 116 20.63 79.40 11.25
N GLY A 117 19.44 79.67 10.69
CA GLY A 117 19.25 80.18 9.33
C GLY A 117 18.60 79.20 8.35
N ALA A 118 18.31 77.96 8.76
CA ALA A 118 17.49 77.04 7.97
C ALA A 118 16.00 77.37 8.17
N ALA A 119 15.25 77.53 7.07
CA ALA A 119 13.79 77.55 7.15
C ALA A 119 13.30 76.21 7.73
N ALA A 120 12.38 76.28 8.70
CA ALA A 120 11.83 75.09 9.34
C ALA A 120 11.29 74.12 8.29
N GLY A 121 11.88 72.91 8.22
CA GLY A 121 11.50 71.88 7.26
C GLY A 121 12.31 71.83 5.96
N SER A 122 13.50 72.44 5.91
CA SER A 122 14.38 72.29 4.74
C SER A 122 14.82 70.83 4.56
N VAL A 123 14.44 70.22 3.43
CA VAL A 123 14.78 68.84 3.08
C VAL A 123 15.86 68.84 2.00
N VAL A 124 16.96 68.13 2.24
CA VAL A 124 18.01 67.87 1.25
C VAL A 124 17.86 66.45 0.75
N ARG A 125 17.90 66.27 -0.57
CA ARG A 125 17.81 64.96 -1.21
C ARG A 125 19.18 64.53 -1.71
N SER A 126 19.53 63.28 -1.50
CA SER A 126 20.72 62.67 -2.08
C SER A 126 20.48 62.23 -3.53
N GLU A 127 21.54 61.96 -4.29
CA GLU A 127 21.39 61.42 -5.65
C GLU A 127 20.96 59.94 -5.62
N PRO A 128 20.06 59.49 -6.50
CA PRO A 128 19.74 58.06 -6.64
C PRO A 128 20.92 57.31 -7.26
N PHE A 129 21.08 56.03 -6.94
CA PHE A 129 22.10 55.18 -7.56
C PHE A 129 21.52 53.82 -7.99
N ASN A 130 22.12 53.23 -9.02
CA ASN A 130 21.68 51.93 -9.54
C ASN A 130 22.38 50.79 -8.80
N LEU A 131 21.63 49.73 -8.51
CA LEU A 131 22.10 48.52 -7.89
C LEU A 131 21.62 47.30 -8.70
N GLU A 132 22.51 46.36 -8.94
CA GLU A 132 22.16 45.07 -9.56
C GLU A 132 21.96 44.02 -8.45
N VAL A 133 20.72 43.54 -8.32
CA VAL A 133 20.33 42.56 -7.30
C VAL A 133 20.32 41.17 -7.92
N LEU A 134 21.18 40.29 -7.40
CA LEU A 134 21.32 38.91 -7.86
C LEU A 134 20.42 37.97 -7.04
N PRO A 135 20.02 36.81 -7.61
CA PRO A 135 19.32 35.79 -6.86
C PRO A 135 20.19 35.26 -5.71
N ALA A 136 19.57 35.01 -4.55
CA ALA A 136 20.23 34.42 -3.38
C ALA A 136 20.65 32.95 -3.57
N PHE A 137 20.35 32.37 -4.73
CA PHE A 137 20.71 31.01 -5.10
C PHE A 137 21.60 31.01 -6.35
N GLU A 138 22.65 30.19 -6.33
CA GLU A 138 23.48 29.94 -7.50
C GLU A 138 22.67 29.15 -8.53
N ILE A 139 22.37 29.77 -9.67
CA ILE A 139 21.78 29.08 -10.82
C ILE A 139 22.90 28.24 -11.44
N LYS A 140 22.95 26.95 -11.11
CA LYS A 140 23.80 25.99 -11.80
C LYS A 140 23.16 25.68 -13.15
N GLU A 141 23.76 26.14 -14.23
CA GLU A 141 23.33 25.80 -15.58
C GLU A 141 23.36 24.28 -15.77
N GLY A 142 22.20 23.67 -16.01
CA GLY A 142 22.04 22.24 -16.27
C GLY A 142 21.36 21.42 -15.17
N GLU A 143 20.96 22.02 -14.04
CA GLU A 143 20.09 21.33 -13.08
C GLU A 143 18.62 21.56 -13.46
N ASP A 144 17.98 20.50 -13.98
CA ASP A 144 16.56 20.52 -14.34
C ASP A 144 15.69 20.68 -13.07
N ILE A 145 14.54 21.32 -13.21
CA ILE A 145 13.60 21.52 -12.10
C ILE A 145 13.17 20.13 -11.62
N LYS A 146 13.54 19.78 -10.38
CA LYS A 146 13.18 18.49 -9.81
C LYS A 146 11.66 18.37 -9.72
N ASP A 147 11.13 17.30 -10.30
CA ASP A 147 9.72 16.96 -10.21
C ASP A 147 9.27 16.81 -8.75
N ILE A 148 8.04 17.25 -8.49
CA ILE A 148 7.39 17.08 -7.19
C ILE A 148 7.06 15.59 -7.01
N TYR A 149 7.80 14.91 -6.13
CA TYR A 149 7.49 13.52 -5.78
C TYR A 149 6.07 13.41 -5.19
N GLY A 150 5.29 12.46 -5.69
CA GLY A 150 3.98 12.12 -5.14
C GLY A 150 4.07 11.59 -3.69
N PRO A 151 2.95 11.53 -2.95
CA PRO A 151 2.94 11.06 -1.57
C PRO A 151 3.50 9.63 -1.49
N TYR A 152 4.54 9.45 -0.68
CA TYR A 152 5.14 8.14 -0.42
C TYR A 152 4.07 7.15 0.04
N GLY A 153 3.76 6.17 -0.80
CA GLY A 153 2.82 5.09 -0.51
C GLY A 153 3.34 4.19 0.60
N TYR A 154 3.09 4.57 1.86
CA TYR A 154 3.41 3.78 3.05
C TYR A 154 2.48 2.57 3.21
N PHE A 155 2.35 1.68 2.21
CA PHE A 155 1.38 0.58 2.30
C PHE A 155 1.72 -0.81 1.71
N PRO A 156 2.99 -1.27 1.59
CA PRO A 156 3.21 -2.69 1.30
C PRO A 156 3.26 -3.56 2.56
N TRP A 157 3.94 -3.13 3.63
CA TRP A 157 4.27 -4.02 4.75
C TRP A 157 3.12 -4.23 5.75
N ARG A 158 2.30 -3.20 6.00
CA ARG A 158 1.12 -3.34 6.88
C ARG A 158 0.05 -4.23 6.26
N LEU A 159 -0.14 -4.16 4.94
CA LEU A 159 -1.04 -5.04 4.21
C LEU A 159 -0.49 -6.48 4.16
N ALA A 160 0.82 -6.64 3.94
CA ALA A 160 1.46 -7.95 4.03
C ALA A 160 1.35 -8.56 5.44
N LEU A 161 1.52 -7.76 6.49
CA LEU A 161 1.40 -8.20 7.88
C LEU A 161 -0.06 -8.55 8.25
N LEU A 162 -1.03 -7.79 7.75
CA LEU A 162 -2.45 -8.10 7.87
C LEU A 162 -2.80 -9.41 7.15
N LEU A 163 -2.32 -9.60 5.92
CA LEU A 163 -2.52 -10.83 5.16
C LEU A 163 -1.86 -12.04 5.85
N ALA A 164 -0.65 -11.88 6.39
CA ALA A 164 0.03 -12.91 7.16
C ALA A 164 -0.74 -13.27 8.44
N ALA A 165 -1.27 -12.27 9.15
CA ALA A 165 -2.11 -12.48 10.33
C ALA A 165 -3.42 -13.20 9.98
N LEU A 166 -4.09 -12.82 8.88
CA LEU A 166 -5.28 -13.54 8.40
C LEU A 166 -4.96 -14.98 8.00
N ALA A 167 -3.85 -15.21 7.30
CA ALA A 167 -3.43 -16.55 6.90
C ALA A 167 -3.10 -17.43 8.13
N ALA A 168 -2.40 -16.89 9.11
CA ALA A 168 -2.12 -17.57 10.37
C ALA A 168 -3.41 -17.88 11.16
N LEU A 169 -4.35 -16.94 11.22
CA LEU A 169 -5.64 -17.15 11.85
C LEU A 169 -6.47 -18.21 11.11
N ALA A 170 -6.53 -18.15 9.78
CA ALA A 170 -7.19 -19.15 8.96
C ALA A 170 -6.57 -20.54 9.15
N PHE A 171 -5.24 -20.63 9.21
CA PHE A 171 -4.51 -21.87 9.49
C PHE A 171 -4.77 -22.39 10.90
N TYR A 172 -4.79 -21.50 11.91
CA TYR A 172 -5.10 -21.84 13.29
C TYR A 172 -6.53 -22.36 13.45
N LEU A 173 -7.51 -21.66 12.87
CA LEU A 173 -8.90 -22.10 12.82
C LEU A 173 -9.04 -23.40 12.03
N TYR A 174 -8.34 -23.53 10.89
CA TYR A 174 -8.30 -24.77 10.13
C TYR A 174 -7.76 -25.93 10.98
N ARG A 175 -6.65 -25.78 11.70
CA ARG A 175 -6.14 -26.83 12.61
C ARG A 175 -7.10 -27.12 13.75
N ARG A 176 -7.66 -26.07 14.38
CA ARG A 176 -8.58 -26.23 15.52
C ARG A 176 -9.89 -26.90 15.12
N PHE A 177 -10.43 -26.59 13.95
CA PHE A 177 -11.67 -27.18 13.43
C PHE A 177 -11.44 -28.44 12.57
N SER A 178 -10.22 -28.71 12.10
CA SER A 178 -9.88 -29.94 11.37
C SER A 178 -9.34 -31.04 12.28
N GLY A 179 -9.02 -30.75 13.54
CA GLY A 179 -8.81 -31.77 14.59
C GLY A 179 -10.05 -32.64 14.89
N GLY A 180 -11.21 -32.31 14.33
CA GLY A 180 -12.42 -33.14 14.32
C GLY A 180 -12.91 -33.51 12.91
N LYS A 181 -12.12 -33.21 11.87
CA LYS A 181 -12.39 -33.58 10.48
C LYS A 181 -11.27 -34.51 10.03
N THR A 182 -11.12 -35.64 10.70
CA THR A 182 -10.73 -36.83 9.93
C THR A 182 -11.75 -36.91 8.80
N PRO A 183 -11.36 -36.80 7.52
CA PRO A 183 -12.26 -37.19 6.45
C PRO A 183 -12.67 -38.63 6.77
N LEU A 184 -13.91 -38.80 7.27
CA LEU A 184 -14.47 -40.10 7.66
C LEU A 184 -14.42 -41.12 6.51
N PHE A 185 -14.08 -40.65 5.30
CA PHE A 185 -14.01 -41.38 4.06
C PHE A 185 -12.73 -41.10 3.26
N SER A 186 -11.60 -40.79 3.92
CA SER A 186 -10.32 -40.95 3.22
C SER A 186 -10.11 -42.43 2.92
N ARG A 187 -10.04 -42.74 1.62
CA ARG A 187 -9.62 -44.02 1.09
C ARG A 187 -8.20 -44.27 1.60
N ALA A 188 -8.06 -45.08 2.65
CA ALA A 188 -6.76 -45.53 3.11
C ALA A 188 -6.07 -46.27 1.95
N PRO A 189 -4.86 -45.86 1.52
CA PRO A 189 -4.10 -46.64 0.56
C PRO A 189 -3.65 -47.96 1.22
N TRP A 190 -3.85 -49.08 0.51
CA TRP A 190 -3.12 -50.37 0.54
C TRP A 190 -2.48 -50.77 1.88
N THR A 191 -2.88 -51.79 2.65
CA THR A 191 -3.57 -53.07 2.42
C THR A 191 -4.44 -53.37 3.64
N ASP A 192 -5.71 -53.00 3.60
CA ASP A 192 -6.63 -53.40 4.66
C ASP A 192 -7.11 -54.83 4.36
N THR A 193 -6.66 -55.82 5.15
CA THR A 193 -7.02 -57.25 5.01
C THR A 193 -8.46 -57.54 5.45
N ARG A 194 -9.16 -56.57 6.04
CA ARG A 194 -10.51 -56.73 6.55
C ARG A 194 -11.52 -56.83 5.42
N THR A 195 -12.57 -57.62 5.64
CA THR A 195 -13.64 -57.79 4.64
C THR A 195 -14.37 -56.46 4.38
N PRO A 196 -14.99 -56.26 3.20
CA PRO A 196 -15.79 -55.07 2.92
C PRO A 196 -16.83 -54.78 4.00
N TYR A 197 -17.48 -55.83 4.53
CA TYR A 197 -18.42 -55.75 5.64
C TYR A 197 -17.79 -55.21 6.94
N GLN A 198 -16.64 -55.75 7.36
CA GLN A 198 -15.95 -55.28 8.58
C GLN A 198 -15.59 -53.80 8.49
N ARG A 199 -15.09 -53.35 7.33
CA ARG A 199 -14.73 -51.94 7.11
C ARG A 199 -15.96 -51.03 7.03
N ALA A 200 -17.10 -51.51 6.53
CA ALA A 200 -18.35 -50.77 6.53
C ALA A 200 -18.93 -50.65 7.94
N ARG A 201 -18.89 -51.74 8.72
CA ARG A 201 -19.28 -51.80 10.14
C ARG A 201 -18.48 -50.81 10.97
N GLU A 202 -17.16 -50.81 10.84
CA GLU A 202 -16.30 -49.84 11.52
C GLU A 202 -16.66 -48.39 11.16
N ARG A 203 -16.85 -48.09 9.87
CA ARG A 203 -17.27 -46.74 9.45
C ARG A 203 -18.61 -46.33 10.08
N LEU A 204 -19.55 -47.27 10.17
CA LEU A 204 -20.84 -47.03 10.80
C LEU A 204 -20.70 -46.79 12.31
N ASP A 205 -19.85 -47.55 13.00
CA ASP A 205 -19.60 -47.38 14.43
C ASP A 205 -18.90 -46.05 14.72
N ARG A 206 -17.96 -45.63 13.87
CA ARG A 206 -17.35 -44.29 13.94
C ARG A 206 -18.38 -43.19 13.74
N LEU A 207 -19.29 -43.34 12.77
CA LEU A 207 -20.36 -42.37 12.53
C LEU A 207 -21.32 -42.28 13.73
N ALA A 208 -21.67 -43.42 14.32
CA ALA A 208 -22.54 -43.50 15.50
C ALA A 208 -21.89 -42.88 16.75
N GLY A 209 -20.56 -43.01 16.90
CA GLY A 209 -19.80 -42.39 18.00
C GLY A 209 -19.57 -40.89 17.85
N CYS A 210 -19.80 -40.31 16.66
CA CYS A 210 -19.66 -38.87 16.45
C CYS A 210 -20.87 -38.11 17.04
N PRO A 211 -20.67 -36.97 17.73
CA PRO A 211 -21.78 -36.19 18.30
C PRO A 211 -22.55 -35.38 17.23
N LEU A 212 -22.63 -35.86 15.99
CA LEU A 212 -23.30 -35.16 14.88
C LEU A 212 -24.81 -35.09 15.11
N ALA A 213 -25.44 -36.21 15.43
CA ALA A 213 -26.87 -36.28 15.72
C ALA A 213 -27.24 -35.43 16.96
N GLN A 214 -26.43 -35.50 18.02
CA GLN A 214 -26.63 -34.73 19.26
C GLN A 214 -26.51 -33.22 19.05
N ASN A 215 -25.59 -32.79 18.18
CA ASN A 215 -25.41 -31.38 17.83
C ASN A 215 -26.43 -30.85 16.80
N GLY A 216 -27.49 -31.62 16.50
CA GLY A 216 -28.51 -31.24 15.51
C GLY A 216 -28.03 -31.27 14.05
N LYS A 217 -26.82 -31.78 13.78
CA LYS A 217 -26.21 -31.90 12.44
C LYS A 217 -26.72 -33.13 11.69
N MET A 218 -28.05 -33.21 11.52
CA MET A 218 -28.72 -34.36 10.91
C MET A 218 -28.35 -34.52 9.43
N LYS A 219 -28.14 -33.43 8.70
CA LYS A 219 -27.73 -33.49 7.29
C LYS A 219 -26.41 -34.24 7.11
N GLU A 220 -25.40 -33.88 7.91
CA GLU A 220 -24.09 -34.52 7.90
C GLU A 220 -24.19 -35.98 8.33
N TYR A 221 -25.01 -36.27 9.35
CA TYR A 221 -25.22 -37.63 9.84
C TYR A 221 -25.82 -38.56 8.78
N TYR A 222 -26.90 -38.15 8.10
CA TYR A 222 -27.53 -38.95 7.04
C TYR A 222 -26.69 -39.00 5.76
N THR A 223 -25.86 -37.98 5.51
CA THR A 223 -24.84 -38.05 4.45
C THR A 223 -23.84 -39.15 4.75
N GLY A 224 -23.33 -39.21 5.99
CA GLY A 224 -22.48 -40.30 6.46
C GLY A 224 -23.14 -41.67 6.37
N LEU A 225 -24.39 -41.83 6.83
CA LEU A 225 -25.10 -43.11 6.80
C LEU A 225 -25.17 -43.67 5.38
N THR A 226 -25.59 -42.85 4.43
CA THR A 226 -25.69 -43.30 3.04
C THR A 226 -24.33 -43.50 2.38
N ALA A 227 -23.29 -42.78 2.81
CA ALA A 227 -21.93 -43.00 2.32
C ALA A 227 -21.38 -44.34 2.78
N VAL A 228 -21.71 -44.79 4.00
CA VAL A 228 -21.37 -46.15 4.48
C VAL A 228 -22.03 -47.22 3.63
N LEU A 229 -23.34 -47.09 3.35
CA LEU A 229 -24.06 -48.04 2.52
C LEU A 229 -23.47 -48.11 1.10
N ARG A 230 -23.24 -46.94 0.47
CA ARG A 230 -22.63 -46.87 -0.87
C ARG A 230 -21.24 -47.48 -0.89
N PHE A 231 -20.39 -47.15 0.09
CA PHE A 231 -19.05 -47.73 0.22
C PHE A 231 -19.08 -49.26 0.30
N TYR A 232 -20.02 -49.82 1.06
CA TYR A 232 -20.16 -51.28 1.16
C TYR A 232 -20.57 -51.90 -0.18
N LEU A 233 -21.57 -51.31 -0.85
CA LEU A 233 -22.04 -51.79 -2.15
C LEU A 233 -20.95 -51.69 -3.22
N ASP A 234 -20.14 -50.63 -3.18
CA ASP A 234 -18.99 -50.44 -4.08
C ASP A 234 -17.97 -51.56 -3.95
N GLU A 235 -17.59 -51.91 -2.72
CA GLU A 235 -16.50 -52.84 -2.49
C GLU A 235 -16.94 -54.31 -2.56
N GLU A 236 -18.18 -54.62 -2.16
CA GLU A 236 -18.67 -56.00 -2.14
C GLU A 236 -19.22 -56.45 -3.48
N PHE A 237 -19.96 -55.59 -4.17
CA PHE A 237 -20.67 -55.93 -5.40
C PHE A 237 -20.05 -55.30 -6.66
N ALA A 238 -18.99 -54.51 -6.51
CA ALA A 238 -18.36 -53.74 -7.60
C ALA A 238 -19.39 -52.88 -8.36
N MET A 239 -20.32 -52.26 -7.61
CA MET A 239 -21.30 -51.30 -8.14
C MET A 239 -20.69 -49.91 -7.98
N GLU A 240 -20.78 -48.99 -8.94
CA GLU A 240 -20.32 -47.60 -8.71
C GLU A 240 -21.37 -46.79 -7.91
N ALA A 241 -21.85 -47.33 -6.78
CA ALA A 241 -22.92 -46.78 -5.96
C ALA A 241 -22.61 -45.39 -5.40
N SER A 242 -21.33 -45.05 -5.19
CA SER A 242 -20.91 -43.68 -4.84
C SER A 242 -21.18 -42.64 -5.94
N GLN A 243 -21.21 -43.05 -7.21
CA GLN A 243 -21.45 -42.17 -8.37
C GLN A 243 -22.90 -42.21 -8.86
N MET A 244 -23.68 -43.19 -8.41
CA MET A 244 -25.09 -43.35 -8.79
C MET A 244 -26.02 -42.43 -8.00
N THR A 245 -27.05 -41.92 -8.68
CA THR A 245 -28.17 -41.27 -7.99
C THR A 245 -28.91 -42.27 -7.12
N THR A 246 -29.65 -41.81 -6.11
CA THR A 246 -30.44 -42.71 -5.26
C THR A 246 -31.44 -43.55 -6.05
N ALA A 247 -32.02 -42.99 -7.13
CA ALA A 247 -32.96 -43.70 -7.99
C ALA A 247 -32.27 -44.81 -8.82
N ASP A 248 -31.07 -44.54 -9.33
CA ASP A 248 -30.29 -45.50 -10.11
C ASP A 248 -29.79 -46.63 -9.21
N LEU A 249 -29.24 -46.27 -8.04
CA LEU A 249 -28.80 -47.23 -7.03
C LEU A 249 -29.94 -48.16 -6.60
N GLY A 250 -31.14 -47.62 -6.40
CA GLY A 250 -32.33 -48.42 -6.07
C GLY A 250 -32.69 -49.47 -7.13
N ARG A 251 -32.41 -49.21 -8.42
CA ARG A 251 -32.62 -50.19 -9.50
C ARG A 251 -31.50 -51.22 -9.54
N GLU A 252 -30.27 -50.76 -9.35
CA GLU A 252 -29.05 -51.58 -9.42
C GLU A 252 -28.94 -52.55 -8.23
N LEU A 253 -29.57 -52.21 -7.09
CA LEU A 253 -29.66 -53.08 -5.91
C LEU A 253 -30.15 -54.51 -6.21
N LYS A 254 -30.96 -54.72 -7.27
CA LYS A 254 -31.39 -56.07 -7.68
C LYS A 254 -30.23 -57.00 -8.07
N ARG A 255 -29.09 -56.44 -8.51
CA ARG A 255 -27.89 -57.19 -8.89
C ARG A 255 -27.17 -57.84 -7.70
N THR A 256 -27.49 -57.41 -6.48
CA THR A 256 -26.88 -57.93 -5.24
C THR A 256 -27.33 -59.34 -4.88
N GLY A 257 -28.43 -59.84 -5.45
CA GLY A 257 -28.98 -61.15 -5.10
C GLY A 257 -29.63 -61.22 -3.71
N ALA A 258 -29.76 -60.10 -3.00
CA ALA A 258 -30.45 -60.04 -1.71
C ALA A 258 -31.98 -60.16 -1.85
N GLU A 259 -32.66 -60.54 -0.77
CA GLU A 259 -34.12 -60.68 -0.75
C GLU A 259 -34.83 -59.37 -1.03
N LEU A 260 -36.02 -59.44 -1.65
CA LEU A 260 -36.83 -58.27 -1.98
C LEU A 260 -37.08 -57.36 -0.76
N LYS A 261 -37.25 -57.95 0.42
CA LYS A 261 -37.42 -57.22 1.69
C LYS A 261 -36.21 -56.34 2.02
N THR A 262 -35.00 -56.87 1.86
CA THR A 262 -33.73 -56.14 2.05
C THR A 262 -33.61 -54.99 1.05
N LEU A 263 -33.96 -55.23 -0.22
CA LEU A 263 -33.92 -54.20 -1.26
C LEU A 263 -34.88 -53.04 -0.95
N LEU A 264 -36.10 -53.35 -0.50
CA LEU A 264 -37.10 -52.35 -0.11
C LEU A 264 -36.63 -51.54 1.11
N LYS A 265 -36.14 -52.19 2.16
CA LYS A 265 -35.56 -51.53 3.34
C LYS A 265 -34.43 -50.57 2.95
N ALA A 266 -33.52 -50.99 2.07
CA ALA A 266 -32.41 -50.17 1.61
C ALA A 266 -32.88 -48.95 0.82
N ARG A 267 -33.86 -49.13 -0.07
CA ARG A 267 -34.49 -48.03 -0.82
C ARG A 267 -35.16 -47.03 0.12
N ASP A 268 -35.90 -47.51 1.10
CA ASP A 268 -36.63 -46.66 2.04
C ASP A 268 -35.67 -45.86 2.93
N LEU A 269 -34.56 -46.48 3.38
CA LEU A 269 -33.48 -45.78 4.10
C LEU A 269 -32.82 -44.68 3.25
N LEU A 270 -32.49 -44.99 1.99
CA LEU A 270 -31.90 -44.02 1.07
C LEU A 270 -32.86 -42.85 0.79
N HIS A 271 -34.14 -43.14 0.59
CA HIS A 271 -35.17 -42.14 0.37
C HIS A 271 -35.34 -41.23 1.60
N LYS A 272 -35.42 -41.83 2.79
CA LYS A 272 -35.48 -41.08 4.07
C LYS A 272 -34.28 -40.16 4.23
N ALA A 273 -33.07 -40.63 3.90
CA ALA A 273 -31.87 -39.82 3.96
C ALA A 273 -31.90 -38.61 3.00
N ASP A 274 -32.45 -38.78 1.80
CA ASP A 274 -32.60 -37.68 0.85
C ASP A 274 -33.60 -36.62 1.34
N LEU A 275 -34.69 -37.03 1.99
CA LEU A 275 -35.62 -36.10 2.67
C LEU A 275 -34.92 -35.30 3.78
N VAL A 276 -34.03 -35.91 4.56
CA VAL A 276 -33.27 -35.19 5.59
C VAL A 276 -32.30 -34.19 4.97
N LYS A 277 -31.58 -34.58 3.91
CA LYS A 277 -30.54 -33.75 3.27
C LYS A 277 -31.10 -32.56 2.51
N PHE A 278 -32.19 -32.77 1.77
CA PHE A 278 -32.72 -31.81 0.82
C PHE A 278 -34.01 -31.15 1.32
N ALA A 279 -34.90 -31.92 1.96
CA ALA A 279 -36.18 -31.41 2.48
C ALA A 279 -36.14 -31.01 3.97
N ARG A 280 -34.97 -31.08 4.62
CA ARG A 280 -34.74 -30.73 6.03
C ARG A 280 -35.70 -31.47 7.00
N LEU A 281 -36.13 -32.68 6.63
CA LEU A 281 -36.91 -33.54 7.52
C LEU A 281 -36.11 -33.78 8.81
N LYS A 282 -36.77 -33.62 9.97
CA LYS A 282 -36.19 -33.97 11.27
C LYS A 282 -36.64 -35.38 11.65
N PRO A 283 -35.76 -36.38 11.60
CA PRO A 283 -36.10 -37.73 12.00
C PRO A 283 -36.26 -37.80 13.52
N ALA A 284 -37.27 -38.55 13.98
CA ALA A 284 -37.54 -38.73 15.40
C ALA A 284 -36.45 -39.56 16.10
N ASP A 285 -35.92 -40.59 15.42
CA ASP A 285 -34.91 -41.48 15.98
C ASP A 285 -33.81 -41.80 14.94
N PRO A 286 -32.68 -41.06 14.97
CA PRO A 286 -31.51 -41.36 14.15
C PRO A 286 -30.78 -42.66 14.56
N ALA A 287 -30.94 -43.11 15.81
CA ALA A 287 -30.29 -44.32 16.30
C ALA A 287 -30.98 -45.57 15.73
N ALA A 288 -32.31 -45.56 15.61
CA ALA A 288 -33.07 -46.60 14.92
C ALA A 288 -32.61 -46.76 13.46
N ASP A 289 -32.39 -45.66 12.73
CA ASP A 289 -31.91 -45.72 11.34
C ASP A 289 -30.48 -46.28 11.22
N THR A 290 -29.64 -46.01 12.22
CA THR A 290 -28.31 -46.63 12.32
C THR A 290 -28.40 -48.13 12.60
N GLY A 291 -29.37 -48.54 13.42
CA GLY A 291 -29.72 -49.95 13.63
C GLY A 291 -30.19 -50.62 12.34
N ALA A 292 -31.10 -49.98 11.61
CA ALA A 292 -31.60 -50.47 10.33
C ALA A 292 -30.47 -50.62 9.29
N LEU A 293 -29.54 -49.67 9.22
CA LEU A 293 -28.37 -49.80 8.34
C LEU A 293 -27.44 -50.94 8.79
N ARG A 294 -27.27 -51.17 10.11
CA ARG A 294 -26.49 -52.30 10.64
C ARG A 294 -27.08 -53.63 10.17
N GLU A 295 -28.39 -53.79 10.28
CA GLU A 295 -29.10 -54.99 9.81
C GLU A 295 -28.96 -55.16 8.30
N LEU A 296 -29.17 -54.08 7.52
CA LEU A 296 -29.03 -54.12 6.06
C LEU A 296 -27.64 -54.59 5.61
N LEU A 297 -26.57 -54.07 6.23
CA LEU A 297 -25.21 -54.50 5.91
C LEU A 297 -25.01 -56.00 6.18
N ALA A 298 -25.61 -56.54 7.25
CA ALA A 298 -25.55 -57.96 7.58
C ALA A 298 -26.35 -58.81 6.58
N GLU A 299 -27.56 -58.37 6.22
CA GLU A 299 -28.41 -59.04 5.22
C GLU A 299 -27.72 -59.10 3.85
N PHE A 300 -27.13 -58.00 3.38
CA PHE A 300 -26.38 -58.00 2.13
C PHE A 300 -25.11 -58.86 2.19
N ASN A 301 -24.40 -58.88 3.32
CA ASN A 301 -23.22 -59.73 3.49
C ASN A 301 -23.59 -61.21 3.45
N ALA A 302 -24.69 -61.59 4.10
CA ALA A 302 -25.20 -62.96 4.04
C ALA A 302 -25.54 -63.38 2.60
N ALA A 303 -26.20 -62.50 1.84
CA ALA A 303 -26.52 -62.74 0.43
C ALA A 303 -25.25 -62.90 -0.43
N ALA A 304 -24.23 -62.06 -0.21
CA ALA A 304 -22.96 -62.13 -0.94
C ALA A 304 -22.18 -63.41 -0.63
N GLU A 305 -22.12 -63.84 0.64
CA GLU A 305 -21.50 -65.10 1.04
C GLU A 305 -22.22 -66.32 0.44
N GLN A 306 -23.56 -66.32 0.42
CA GLN A 306 -24.34 -67.37 -0.23
C GLN A 306 -24.05 -67.43 -1.74
N ALA A 307 -23.99 -66.29 -2.42
CA ALA A 307 -23.66 -66.23 -3.84
C ALA A 307 -22.24 -66.77 -4.13
N ARG A 308 -21.26 -66.43 -3.28
CA ARG A 308 -19.88 -66.95 -3.37
C ARG A 308 -19.85 -68.46 -3.15
N ALA A 309 -20.55 -68.97 -2.14
CA ALA A 309 -20.61 -70.39 -1.83
C ALA A 309 -21.23 -71.19 -2.98
N LEU A 310 -22.34 -70.71 -3.57
CA LEU A 310 -22.97 -71.33 -4.74
C LEU A 310 -22.04 -71.34 -5.95
N LYS A 311 -21.32 -70.25 -6.20
CA LYS A 311 -20.34 -70.17 -7.29
C LYS A 311 -19.18 -71.16 -7.09
N ALA A 312 -18.61 -71.21 -5.88
CA ALA A 312 -17.53 -72.14 -5.56
C ALA A 312 -17.97 -73.60 -5.68
N ALA A 313 -19.20 -73.92 -5.25
CA ALA A 313 -19.77 -75.26 -5.41
C ALA A 313 -19.97 -75.63 -6.89
N ALA A 314 -20.43 -74.70 -7.72
CA ALA A 314 -20.59 -74.91 -9.16
C ALA A 314 -19.23 -75.12 -9.86
N GLU A 315 -18.20 -74.34 -9.50
CA GLU A 315 -16.85 -74.50 -10.03
C GLU A 315 -16.22 -75.84 -9.61
N ALA A 316 -16.40 -76.26 -8.36
CA ALA A 316 -15.94 -77.57 -7.88
C ALA A 316 -16.63 -78.72 -8.62
N ALA A 317 -17.94 -78.65 -8.83
CA ALA A 317 -18.69 -79.65 -9.60
C ALA A 317 -18.23 -79.70 -11.07
N ALA A 318 -17.98 -78.55 -11.70
CA ALA A 318 -17.46 -78.48 -13.06
C ALA A 318 -16.04 -79.06 -13.17
N ALA A 319 -15.16 -78.79 -12.20
CA ALA A 319 -13.82 -79.35 -12.14
C ALA A 319 -13.83 -80.88 -11.96
N GLU A 320 -14.74 -81.40 -11.13
CA GLU A 320 -14.92 -82.84 -10.96
C GLU A 320 -15.44 -83.52 -12.24
N GLN A 321 -16.43 -82.92 -12.91
CA GLN A 321 -16.94 -83.42 -14.19
C GLN A 321 -15.85 -83.42 -15.28
N ALA A 322 -14.99 -82.39 -15.32
CA ALA A 322 -13.87 -82.33 -16.25
C ALA A 322 -12.84 -83.43 -15.97
N ARG A 323 -12.50 -83.68 -14.69
CA ARG A 323 -11.61 -84.80 -14.30
C ARG A 323 -12.18 -86.17 -14.69
N ARG A 324 -13.49 -86.38 -14.51
CA ARG A 324 -14.16 -87.63 -14.92
C ARG A 324 -14.19 -87.85 -16.44
N ARG A 325 -14.14 -86.78 -17.24
CA ARG A 325 -14.11 -86.85 -18.72
C ARG A 325 -12.70 -86.98 -19.30
N GLY A 326 -11.68 -86.41 -18.64
CA GLY A 326 -10.28 -86.49 -19.05
C GLY A 326 -9.55 -87.78 -18.61
N GLY A 327 -10.17 -88.59 -17.75
CA GLY A 327 -9.66 -89.90 -17.33
C GLY A 327 -10.37 -91.05 -18.03
N ARG A 328 -10.02 -91.34 -19.28
CA ARG A 328 -10.27 -92.66 -19.88
C ARG A 328 -9.02 -93.01 -20.73
N PRO A 329 -8.42 -94.20 -20.52
CA PRO A 329 -7.13 -94.59 -21.10
C PRO A 329 -7.14 -94.66 -22.63
#